data_AF-A0A2T6BAP2-F1
#
_entry.id   AF-A0A2T6BAP2-F1
#
_cell.length_a   1.000
_cell.length_b   1.000
_cell.length_c   1.000
_cell.angle_alpha   90.00
_cell.angle_beta   90.00
_cell.angle_gamma   90.00
#
_symmetry.space_group_name_H-M   'P 1'
#
loop_
_entity.id
_entity.type
_entity.pdbx_description
1 polymer ?
#
loop_
_entity_poly.entity_id
_entity_poly.type
_entity_poly.pdbx_seq_one_letter_code
_entity_poly.pdbx_strand_id
1 'polypeptide(L)'
;MSVRIQYAYLKQQTWLYRRNYPKELQAVLGQAYKQSLKTGDARIAKARAAEVNAKYEEIIAKAKAGQKVEKPEPVKVQPAVFTPVVVVGKKTVAELARDYLNRRSGELQQGGFKSVRFSVGLFVSAFGAKPIGAIRREDALSFQRRVALLGPNVGKSGKTKGFGLDRLVDLSTGDRISARTQKRTVGQVGHFMDWAVYEGQLSENPFTMVRVEVKGKPRSYAALTDDEVRRLTAVEDGRIGAVLTTCLLTGMRAGEAVGLVREDLV
;
A
#
# COMPACT_ATOMS: atom_id res chain seq x y z
N MET A 1 52.26 10.36 -28.33
CA MET A 1 53.43 9.67 -27.76
C MET A 1 52.95 8.70 -26.68
N SER A 2 53.06 7.38 -26.89
CA SER A 2 52.69 6.38 -25.88
C SER A 2 53.74 6.35 -24.77
N VAL A 3 53.35 6.63 -23.52
CA VAL A 3 54.24 6.48 -22.36
C VAL A 3 54.61 5.00 -22.23
N ARG A 4 55.90 4.67 -22.22
CA ARG A 4 56.38 3.28 -22.05
C ARG A 4 56.76 3.07 -20.60
N ILE A 5 56.03 2.21 -19.88
CA ILE A 5 56.31 1.82 -18.50
C ILE A 5 56.81 0.38 -18.51
N GLN A 6 57.93 0.10 -17.86
CA GLN A 6 58.52 -1.25 -17.84
C GLN A 6 57.57 -2.24 -17.17
N TYR A 7 57.37 -3.40 -17.81
CA TYR A 7 56.45 -4.46 -17.36
C TYR A 7 54.98 -4.05 -17.19
N ALA A 8 54.58 -2.88 -17.67
CA ALA A 8 53.20 -2.43 -17.63
C ALA A 8 52.69 -2.02 -19.01
N TYR A 9 51.43 -2.32 -19.28
CA TYR A 9 50.75 -1.96 -20.52
C TYR A 9 49.34 -1.45 -20.22
N LEU A 10 48.85 -0.54 -21.05
CA LEU A 10 47.50 -0.01 -20.93
C LEU A 10 46.53 -0.93 -21.67
N LYS A 11 45.46 -1.36 -21.01
CA LYS A 11 44.34 -2.07 -21.63
C LYS A 11 43.05 -1.33 -21.28
N GLN A 12 42.30 -0.89 -22.28
CA GLN A 12 41.14 -0.01 -22.11
C GLN A 12 41.55 1.28 -21.36
N GLN A 13 41.09 1.46 -20.12
CA GLN A 13 41.38 2.64 -19.28
C GLN A 13 42.20 2.29 -18.03
N THR A 14 42.81 1.10 -17.96
CA THR A 14 43.55 0.68 -16.76
C THR A 14 44.90 0.07 -17.12
N TRP A 15 45.95 0.54 -16.44
CA TRP A 15 47.28 -0.02 -16.56
C TRP A 15 47.38 -1.39 -15.86
N LEU A 16 47.98 -2.35 -16.53
CA LEU A 16 48.18 -3.73 -16.07
C LEU A 16 49.68 -4.02 -16.00
N TYR A 17 50.14 -4.55 -14.87
CA TYR A 17 51.49 -5.08 -14.69
C TYR A 17 51.55 -6.57 -15.07
N ARG A 18 52.56 -6.97 -15.85
CA ARG A 18 52.85 -8.36 -16.19
C ARG A 18 54.36 -8.60 -16.30
N ARG A 19 54.90 -9.48 -15.46
CA ARG A 19 56.29 -9.96 -15.52
C ARG A 19 56.33 -11.48 -15.37
N ASN A 20 57.01 -12.18 -16.29
CA ASN A 20 57.11 -13.65 -16.27
C ASN A 20 58.02 -14.10 -15.13
N TYR A 21 57.72 -15.22 -14.48
CA TYR A 21 58.61 -15.80 -13.48
C TYR A 21 59.80 -16.55 -14.15
N PRO A 22 60.97 -16.65 -13.48
CA PRO A 22 62.07 -17.50 -13.94
C PRO A 22 61.64 -18.95 -14.12
N LYS A 23 62.15 -19.65 -15.15
CA LYS A 23 61.72 -21.03 -15.50
C LYS A 23 61.74 -22.00 -14.33
N GLU A 24 62.75 -21.90 -13.48
CA GLU A 24 62.93 -22.73 -12.28
C GLU A 24 61.80 -22.56 -11.24
N LEU A 25 61.22 -21.35 -11.16
CA LEU A 25 60.16 -21.02 -10.21
C LEU A 25 58.75 -21.13 -10.81
N GLN A 26 58.62 -21.35 -12.12
CA GLN A 26 57.32 -21.41 -12.80
C GLN A 26 56.47 -22.60 -12.33
N ALA A 27 57.11 -23.71 -11.93
CA ALA A 27 56.41 -24.86 -11.38
C ALA A 27 55.66 -24.54 -10.07
N VAL A 28 56.15 -23.57 -9.29
CA VAL A 28 55.62 -23.22 -7.97
C VAL A 28 54.73 -21.97 -8.03
N LEU A 29 55.16 -20.92 -8.75
CA LEU A 29 54.48 -19.61 -8.78
C LEU A 29 53.57 -19.41 -9.99
N GLY A 30 53.62 -20.31 -10.97
CA GLY A 30 52.93 -20.19 -12.26
C GLY A 30 53.72 -19.40 -13.30
N GLN A 31 53.08 -19.05 -14.42
CA GLN A 31 53.79 -18.49 -15.59
C GLN A 31 54.24 -17.03 -15.43
N ALA A 32 53.41 -16.18 -14.81
CA ALA A 32 53.67 -14.75 -14.70
C ALA A 32 52.92 -14.11 -13.55
N TYR A 33 53.53 -13.10 -12.94
CA TYR A 33 52.85 -12.22 -12.00
C TYR A 33 52.01 -11.20 -12.78
N LYS A 34 50.72 -11.12 -12.47
CA LYS A 34 49.78 -10.21 -13.12
C LYS A 34 49.04 -9.40 -12.06
N GLN A 35 49.04 -8.09 -12.19
CA GLN A 35 48.32 -7.22 -11.26
C GLN A 35 47.76 -5.98 -11.98
N SER A 36 46.51 -5.61 -11.66
CA SER A 36 45.94 -4.34 -12.10
C SER A 36 46.48 -3.19 -11.25
N LEU A 37 46.95 -2.12 -11.90
CA LEU A 37 47.42 -0.91 -11.22
C LEU A 37 46.25 0.02 -10.84
N LYS A 38 45.00 -0.34 -11.19
CA LYS A 38 43.75 0.39 -10.84
C LYS A 38 43.83 1.90 -11.13
N THR A 39 44.49 2.28 -12.22
CA THR A 39 44.62 3.67 -12.66
C THR A 39 44.79 3.73 -14.17
N GLY A 40 44.30 4.79 -14.80
CA GLY A 40 44.56 5.14 -16.19
C GLY A 40 45.69 6.18 -16.37
N ASP A 41 46.05 6.89 -15.30
CA ASP A 41 47.10 7.93 -15.34
C ASP A 41 48.50 7.29 -15.37
N ALA A 42 49.31 7.69 -16.35
CA ALA A 42 50.66 7.18 -16.58
C ALA A 42 51.65 7.53 -15.45
N ARG A 43 51.52 8.69 -14.78
CA ARG A 43 52.43 9.05 -13.67
C ARG A 43 52.17 8.18 -12.45
N ILE A 44 50.90 8.02 -12.09
CA ILE A 44 50.46 7.16 -10.98
C ILE A 44 50.76 5.70 -11.31
N ALA A 45 50.55 5.27 -12.56
CA ALA A 45 50.88 3.92 -13.01
C ALA A 45 52.38 3.62 -12.89
N LYS A 46 53.27 4.57 -13.19
CA LYS A 46 54.72 4.37 -13.06
C LYS A 46 55.14 4.13 -11.60
N ALA A 47 54.61 4.93 -10.67
CA ALA A 47 54.86 4.74 -9.24
C ALA A 47 54.34 3.39 -8.74
N ARG A 48 53.07 3.05 -9.04
CA ARG A 48 52.47 1.76 -8.66
C ARG A 48 53.17 0.57 -9.32
N ALA A 49 53.66 0.71 -10.55
CA ALA A 49 54.42 -0.35 -11.23
C ALA A 49 55.75 -0.64 -10.53
N ALA A 50 56.43 0.39 -9.98
CA ALA A 50 57.66 0.23 -9.21
C ALA A 50 57.39 -0.52 -7.88
N GLU A 51 56.32 -0.17 -7.17
CA GLU A 51 55.89 -0.88 -5.95
C GLU A 51 55.56 -2.35 -6.22
N VAL A 52 54.83 -2.62 -7.30
CA VAL A 52 54.48 -3.99 -7.72
C VAL A 52 55.73 -4.76 -8.15
N ASN A 53 56.72 -4.09 -8.75
CA ASN A 53 57.99 -4.72 -9.11
C ASN A 53 58.84 -5.09 -7.88
N ALA A 54 58.88 -4.23 -6.86
CA ALA A 54 59.56 -4.55 -5.60
C ALA A 54 58.94 -5.79 -4.94
N LYS A 55 57.60 -5.88 -4.90
CA LYS A 55 56.89 -7.07 -4.41
C LYS A 55 57.20 -8.32 -5.23
N TYR A 56 57.30 -8.21 -6.56
CA TYR A 56 57.70 -9.32 -7.42
C TYR A 56 59.12 -9.82 -7.07
N GLU A 57 60.06 -8.91 -6.81
CA GLU A 57 61.43 -9.26 -6.44
C GLU A 57 61.50 -9.90 -5.05
N GLU A 58 60.71 -9.44 -4.09
CA GLU A 58 60.54 -10.10 -2.80
C GLU A 58 59.96 -11.51 -2.94
N ILE A 59 58.95 -11.71 -3.80
CA ILE A 59 58.37 -13.03 -4.07
C ILE A 59 59.43 -13.97 -4.67
N ILE A 60 60.25 -13.49 -5.60
CA ILE A 60 61.36 -14.30 -6.15
C ILE A 60 62.41 -14.61 -5.10
N ALA A 61 62.80 -13.63 -4.27
CA ALA A 61 63.79 -13.85 -3.22
C ALA A 61 63.30 -14.90 -2.21
N LYS A 62 62.04 -14.81 -1.77
CA LYS A 62 61.41 -15.78 -0.88
C LYS A 62 61.29 -17.17 -1.51
N ALA A 63 60.92 -17.24 -2.79
CA ALA A 63 60.80 -18.49 -3.53
C ALA A 63 62.17 -19.15 -3.79
N LYS A 64 63.23 -18.38 -4.04
CA LYS A 64 64.62 -18.90 -4.15
C LYS A 64 65.17 -19.36 -2.81
N ALA A 65 64.77 -18.74 -1.70
CA ALA A 65 65.17 -19.12 -0.35
C ALA A 65 64.45 -20.38 0.19
N GLY A 66 63.64 -21.07 -0.64
CA GLY A 66 62.97 -22.31 -0.25
C GLY A 66 61.87 -22.14 0.81
N GLN A 67 61.48 -20.90 1.13
CA GLN A 67 60.38 -20.64 2.06
C GLN A 67 59.05 -20.78 1.33
N LYS A 68 58.12 -21.56 1.89
CA LYS A 68 56.74 -21.69 1.42
C LYS A 68 56.12 -20.29 1.31
N VAL A 69 56.01 -19.78 0.10
CA VAL A 69 55.22 -18.58 -0.19
C VAL A 69 53.77 -19.00 -0.08
N GLU A 70 53.15 -18.70 1.07
CA GLU A 70 51.72 -18.88 1.28
C GLU A 70 50.97 -18.03 0.26
N LYS A 71 50.32 -18.72 -0.67
CA LYS A 71 49.48 -18.13 -1.70
C LYS A 71 48.32 -17.43 -0.97
N PRO A 72 48.13 -16.10 -1.11
CA PRO A 72 47.01 -15.45 -0.45
C PRO A 72 45.73 -16.10 -0.98
N GLU A 73 44.99 -16.75 -0.08
CA GLU A 73 43.76 -17.45 -0.45
C GLU A 73 42.79 -16.44 -1.07
N PRO A 74 42.16 -16.78 -2.20
CA PRO A 74 41.15 -15.93 -2.80
C PRO A 74 40.03 -15.72 -1.76
N VAL A 75 39.76 -14.46 -1.43
CA VAL A 75 38.66 -14.06 -0.53
C VAL A 75 37.40 -14.76 -1.02
N LYS A 76 36.93 -15.76 -0.26
CA LYS A 76 35.67 -16.44 -0.52
C LYS A 76 34.55 -15.45 -0.22
N VAL A 77 34.15 -14.70 -1.23
CA VAL A 77 32.98 -13.82 -1.16
C VAL A 77 31.77 -14.74 -0.98
N GLN A 78 31.24 -14.83 0.24
CA GLN A 78 29.98 -15.51 0.47
C GLN A 78 28.91 -14.77 -0.35
N PRO A 79 28.08 -15.49 -1.14
CA PRO A 79 26.99 -14.84 -1.85
C PRO A 79 26.09 -14.15 -0.83
N ALA A 80 25.82 -12.86 -1.05
CA ALA A 80 24.91 -12.12 -0.20
C ALA A 80 23.56 -12.85 -0.17
N VAL A 81 23.18 -13.36 1.00
CA VAL A 81 21.86 -13.93 1.23
C VAL A 81 20.89 -12.75 1.26
N PHE A 82 20.25 -12.47 0.13
CA PHE A 82 19.18 -11.48 0.07
C PHE A 82 17.95 -12.09 0.71
N THR A 83 17.66 -11.72 1.96
CA THR A 83 16.36 -11.99 2.57
C THR A 83 15.30 -11.30 1.72
N PRO A 84 14.25 -12.01 1.25
CA PRO A 84 13.18 -11.37 0.50
C PRO A 84 12.54 -10.32 1.40
N VAL A 85 12.71 -9.04 1.03
CA VAL A 85 12.02 -7.93 1.68
C VAL A 85 10.55 -8.11 1.35
N VAL A 86 9.74 -8.55 2.32
CA VAL A 86 8.28 -8.51 2.22
C VAL A 86 7.91 -7.03 2.14
N VAL A 87 7.67 -6.52 0.92
CA VAL A 87 7.41 -5.10 0.74
C VAL A 87 5.97 -4.82 1.16
N VAL A 88 5.82 -4.49 2.44
CA VAL A 88 4.57 -4.05 3.07
C VAL A 88 4.00 -2.86 2.30
N GLY A 89 2.69 -2.90 2.02
CA GLY A 89 1.96 -1.75 1.49
C GLY A 89 2.07 -1.50 -0.01
N LYS A 90 2.61 -2.44 -0.81
CA LYS A 90 2.60 -2.35 -2.29
C LYS A 90 1.22 -2.53 -2.92
N LYS A 91 0.34 -3.33 -2.29
CA LYS A 91 -1.03 -3.53 -2.79
C LYS A 91 -1.71 -2.18 -2.94
N THR A 92 -2.43 -2.00 -4.05
CA THR A 92 -3.22 -0.80 -4.25
C THR A 92 -4.41 -0.77 -3.30
N VAL A 93 -4.91 0.44 -3.03
CA VAL A 93 -6.15 0.61 -2.26
C VAL A 93 -7.30 -0.17 -2.91
N ALA A 94 -7.41 -0.18 -4.23
CA ALA A 94 -8.49 -0.87 -4.94
C ALA A 94 -8.44 -2.39 -4.76
N GLU A 95 -7.25 -2.99 -4.84
CA GLU A 95 -7.07 -4.43 -4.61
C GLU A 95 -7.42 -4.80 -3.16
N LEU A 96 -6.86 -4.05 -2.20
CA LEU A 96 -7.07 -4.35 -0.79
C LEU A 96 -8.53 -4.10 -0.37
N ALA A 97 -9.18 -3.10 -0.93
CA ALA A 97 -10.61 -2.85 -0.73
C ALA A 97 -11.48 -3.97 -1.29
N ARG A 98 -11.09 -4.60 -2.41
CA ARG A 98 -11.81 -5.76 -2.95
C ARG A 98 -11.74 -6.94 -1.98
N ASP A 99 -10.55 -7.24 -1.47
CA ASP A 99 -10.33 -8.28 -0.47
C ASP A 99 -11.20 -8.02 0.78
N TYR A 100 -11.16 -6.79 1.30
CA TYR A 100 -11.98 -6.36 2.44
C TYR A 100 -13.48 -6.53 2.20
N LEU A 101 -13.98 -6.04 1.07
CA LEU A 101 -15.42 -6.06 0.76
C LEU A 101 -15.93 -7.49 0.53
N ASN A 102 -15.13 -8.37 -0.09
CA ASN A 102 -15.49 -9.78 -0.25
C ASN A 102 -15.62 -10.49 1.10
N ARG A 103 -14.72 -10.19 2.05
CA ARG A 103 -14.84 -10.71 3.42
C ARG A 103 -16.09 -10.17 4.12
N ARG A 104 -16.29 -8.85 4.08
CA ARG A 104 -17.43 -8.20 4.74
C ARG A 104 -18.79 -8.58 4.15
N SER A 105 -18.87 -9.05 2.90
CA SER A 105 -20.13 -9.55 2.34
C SER A 105 -20.61 -10.85 2.99
N GLY A 106 -19.71 -11.69 3.50
CA GLY A 106 -20.09 -12.90 4.25
C GLY A 106 -20.43 -12.63 5.71
N GLU A 107 -19.89 -11.56 6.29
CA GLU A 107 -20.05 -11.25 7.72
C GLU A 107 -21.25 -10.33 8.01
N LEU A 108 -21.68 -9.50 7.06
CA LEU A 108 -22.70 -8.47 7.27
C LEU A 108 -24.03 -8.79 6.59
N GLN A 109 -25.12 -8.51 7.30
CA GLN A 109 -26.46 -8.41 6.71
C GLN A 109 -26.49 -7.42 5.54
N GLN A 110 -27.32 -7.70 4.54
CA GLN A 110 -27.33 -6.99 3.25
C GLN A 110 -27.37 -5.45 3.39
N GLY A 111 -28.21 -4.94 4.29
CA GLY A 111 -28.35 -3.50 4.55
C GLY A 111 -27.06 -2.87 5.11
N GLY A 112 -26.40 -3.55 6.05
CA GLY A 112 -25.12 -3.12 6.61
C GLY A 112 -24.00 -3.15 5.56
N PHE A 113 -23.92 -4.24 4.79
CA PHE A 113 -22.94 -4.39 3.73
C PHE A 113 -23.08 -3.32 2.64
N LYS A 114 -24.30 -2.99 2.22
CA LYS A 114 -24.56 -1.94 1.22
C LYS A 114 -23.94 -0.60 1.62
N SER A 115 -24.01 -0.25 2.91
CA SER A 115 -23.40 0.97 3.43
C SER A 115 -21.87 0.92 3.38
N VAL A 116 -21.26 -0.16 3.84
CA VAL A 116 -19.80 -0.32 3.84
C VAL A 116 -19.26 -0.28 2.42
N ARG A 117 -19.88 -1.04 1.50
CA ARG A 117 -19.52 -1.05 0.08
C ARG A 117 -19.60 0.34 -0.55
N PHE A 118 -20.61 1.12 -0.20
CA PHE A 118 -20.73 2.50 -0.69
C PHE A 118 -19.58 3.39 -0.17
N SER A 119 -19.34 3.40 1.14
CA SER A 119 -18.31 4.26 1.76
C SER A 119 -16.89 3.90 1.28
N VAL A 120 -16.55 2.62 1.27
CA VAL A 120 -15.26 2.12 0.76
C VAL A 120 -15.15 2.38 -0.74
N GLY A 121 -16.23 2.20 -1.50
CA GLY A 121 -16.28 2.50 -2.93
C GLY A 121 -15.98 3.97 -3.25
N LEU A 122 -16.47 4.91 -2.44
CA LEU A 122 -16.13 6.33 -2.58
C LEU A 122 -14.62 6.55 -2.37
N PHE A 123 -14.03 5.92 -1.35
CA PHE A 123 -12.60 6.04 -1.10
C PHE A 123 -11.76 5.46 -2.24
N VAL A 124 -12.13 4.25 -2.72
CA VAL A 124 -11.49 3.60 -3.88
C VAL A 124 -11.59 4.46 -5.13
N SER A 125 -12.72 5.15 -5.35
CA SER A 125 -12.85 6.00 -6.54
C SER A 125 -11.88 7.20 -6.57
N ALA A 126 -11.42 7.67 -5.40
CA ALA A 126 -10.50 8.79 -5.30
C ALA A 126 -9.03 8.35 -5.14
N PHE A 127 -8.78 7.22 -4.47
CA PHE A 127 -7.42 6.78 -4.09
C PHE A 127 -7.08 5.36 -4.56
N GLY A 128 -7.93 4.73 -5.36
CA GLY A 128 -7.84 3.30 -5.70
C GLY A 128 -6.52 2.88 -6.34
N ALA A 129 -5.92 3.74 -7.18
CA ALA A 129 -4.64 3.47 -7.83
C ALA A 129 -3.42 3.69 -6.92
N LYS A 130 -3.57 4.38 -5.78
CA LYS A 130 -2.45 4.60 -4.86
C LYS A 130 -2.12 3.29 -4.12
N PRO A 131 -0.84 3.00 -3.87
CA PRO A 131 -0.46 1.93 -2.96
C PRO A 131 -0.95 2.27 -1.54
N ILE A 132 -1.48 1.27 -0.83
CA ILE A 132 -2.06 1.47 0.50
C ILE A 132 -1.02 2.05 1.47
N GLY A 133 0.24 1.61 1.38
CA GLY A 133 1.35 2.10 2.20
C GLY A 133 1.75 3.55 1.95
N ALA A 134 1.24 4.18 0.88
CA ALA A 134 1.44 5.60 0.59
C ALA A 134 0.30 6.49 1.09
N ILE A 135 -0.81 5.92 1.59
CA ILE A 135 -1.89 6.72 2.15
C ILE A 135 -1.39 7.42 3.42
N ARG A 136 -1.60 8.73 3.48
CA ARG A 136 -1.23 9.56 4.62
C ARG A 136 -2.46 10.21 5.25
N ARG A 137 -2.25 10.84 6.40
CA ARG A 137 -3.29 11.61 7.09
C ARG A 137 -3.89 12.71 6.20
N GLU A 138 -3.09 13.30 5.32
CA GLU A 138 -3.54 14.33 4.37
C GLU A 138 -4.57 13.77 3.38
N ASP A 139 -4.41 12.54 2.90
CA ASP A 139 -5.40 11.88 2.05
C ASP A 139 -6.71 11.64 2.80
N ALA A 140 -6.61 11.23 4.07
CA ALA A 140 -7.77 11.00 4.93
C ALA A 140 -8.56 12.29 5.20
N LEU A 141 -7.86 13.41 5.46
CA LEU A 141 -8.45 14.73 5.58
C LEU A 141 -9.07 15.20 4.25
N SER A 142 -8.37 15.00 3.13
CA SER A 142 -8.87 15.33 1.79
C SER A 142 -10.17 14.57 1.48
N PHE A 143 -10.21 13.28 1.81
CA PHE A 143 -11.41 12.47 1.68
C PHE A 143 -12.55 12.99 2.55
N GLN A 144 -12.30 13.26 3.83
CA GLN A 144 -13.32 13.76 4.75
C GLN A 144 -13.92 15.10 4.27
N ARG A 145 -13.09 16.02 3.76
CA ARG A 145 -13.53 17.30 3.21
C ARG A 145 -14.44 17.10 2.00
N ARG A 146 -14.08 16.21 1.07
CA ARG A 146 -14.91 15.89 -0.10
C ARG A 146 -16.23 15.23 0.29
N VAL A 147 -16.21 14.32 1.26
CA VAL A 147 -17.43 13.70 1.79
C VAL A 147 -18.37 14.76 2.39
N ALA A 148 -17.85 15.79 3.05
CA ALA A 148 -18.67 16.87 3.60
C ALA A 148 -19.39 17.72 2.52
N LEU A 149 -18.90 17.69 1.28
CA LEU A 149 -19.51 18.41 0.14
C LEU A 149 -20.62 17.60 -0.56
N LEU A 150 -20.80 16.34 -0.21
CA LEU A 150 -21.83 15.49 -0.83
C LEU A 150 -23.24 15.96 -0.48
N GLY A 151 -24.15 15.86 -1.45
CA GLY A 151 -25.57 16.14 -1.29
C GLY A 151 -26.36 14.94 -0.70
N PRO A 152 -27.52 15.16 -0.04
CA PRO A 152 -28.33 14.12 0.60
C PRO A 152 -28.84 13.00 -0.31
N ASN A 153 -28.89 13.23 -1.62
CA ASN A 153 -29.45 12.34 -2.62
C ASN A 153 -28.39 11.58 -3.44
N VAL A 154 -27.12 11.78 -3.10
CA VAL A 154 -26.00 11.05 -3.69
C VAL A 154 -26.18 9.54 -3.45
N GLY A 155 -26.12 8.75 -4.53
CA GLY A 155 -26.24 7.29 -4.49
C GLY A 155 -27.65 6.73 -4.28
N LYS A 156 -28.67 7.59 -4.16
CA LYS A 156 -30.10 7.18 -4.11
C LYS A 156 -30.73 7.07 -5.49
N SER A 157 -30.29 7.88 -6.44
CA SER A 157 -30.76 7.82 -7.83
C SER A 157 -30.05 6.74 -8.62
N GLY A 158 -30.79 6.02 -9.48
CA GLY A 158 -30.18 5.10 -10.45
C GLY A 158 -29.18 5.79 -11.37
N LYS A 159 -29.38 7.09 -11.67
CA LYS A 159 -28.50 7.89 -12.55
C LYS A 159 -27.13 8.20 -11.94
N THR A 160 -27.05 8.30 -10.62
CA THR A 160 -25.79 8.60 -9.90
C THR A 160 -25.12 7.36 -9.32
N LYS A 161 -25.72 6.18 -9.54
CA LYS A 161 -25.20 4.91 -9.08
C LYS A 161 -23.90 4.58 -9.81
N GLY A 162 -22.82 4.38 -9.05
CA GLY A 162 -21.50 4.01 -9.59
C GLY A 162 -20.60 5.20 -9.95
N PHE A 163 -21.05 6.45 -9.77
CA PHE A 163 -20.15 7.60 -9.89
C PHE A 163 -19.14 7.63 -8.75
N GLY A 164 -17.93 8.08 -9.07
CA GLY A 164 -16.87 8.31 -8.09
C GLY A 164 -17.12 9.56 -7.26
N LEU A 165 -16.35 9.70 -6.18
CA LEU A 165 -16.48 10.75 -5.19
C LEU A 165 -16.48 12.16 -5.81
N ASP A 166 -15.49 12.47 -6.64
CA ASP A 166 -15.34 13.81 -7.22
C ASP A 166 -16.54 14.18 -8.09
N ARG A 167 -16.97 13.27 -8.97
CA ARG A 167 -18.17 13.47 -9.81
C ARG A 167 -19.45 13.65 -8.98
N LEU A 168 -19.55 12.95 -7.84
CA LEU A 168 -20.70 13.10 -6.94
C LEU A 168 -20.67 14.43 -6.21
N VAL A 169 -19.49 14.95 -5.87
CA VAL A 169 -19.32 16.29 -5.31
C VAL A 169 -19.74 17.35 -6.34
N ASP A 170 -19.32 17.22 -7.60
CA ASP A 170 -19.67 18.17 -8.66
C ASP A 170 -21.18 18.27 -8.90
N LEU A 171 -21.88 17.14 -8.81
CA LEU A 171 -23.34 17.09 -8.96
C LEU A 171 -24.11 17.51 -7.70
N SER A 172 -23.42 17.73 -6.59
CA SER A 172 -24.07 18.05 -5.31
C SER A 172 -24.42 19.54 -5.23
N THR A 173 -25.68 19.86 -5.55
CA THR A 173 -26.24 21.21 -5.41
C THR A 173 -27.08 21.35 -4.13
N GLY A 174 -27.01 22.52 -3.48
CA GLY A 174 -27.82 22.83 -2.30
C GLY A 174 -27.33 22.17 -1.02
N ASP A 175 -28.26 21.58 -0.26
CA ASP A 175 -27.98 20.99 1.06
C ASP A 175 -26.87 19.94 1.03
N ARG A 176 -26.20 19.79 2.17
CA ARG A 176 -25.14 18.79 2.38
C ARG A 176 -25.63 17.62 3.22
N ILE A 177 -24.96 16.48 3.07
CA ILE A 177 -25.22 15.32 3.93
C ILE A 177 -25.03 15.68 5.40
N SER A 178 -25.86 15.07 6.25
CA SER A 178 -25.81 15.30 7.69
C SER A 178 -24.48 14.86 8.30
N ALA A 179 -24.09 15.49 9.41
CA ALA A 179 -22.91 15.12 10.20
C ALA A 179 -22.85 13.63 10.55
N ARG A 180 -24.00 13.02 10.86
CA ARG A 180 -24.11 11.58 11.15
C ARG A 180 -23.74 10.74 9.94
N THR A 181 -24.19 11.14 8.75
CA THR A 181 -23.86 10.46 7.50
C THR A 181 -22.38 10.58 7.19
N GLN A 182 -21.81 11.79 7.33
CA GLN A 182 -20.38 12.04 7.17
C GLN A 182 -19.55 11.15 8.12
N LYS A 183 -19.87 11.15 9.42
CA LYS A 183 -19.20 10.32 10.44
C LYS A 183 -19.25 8.84 10.10
N ARG A 184 -20.41 8.34 9.67
CA ARG A 184 -20.56 6.94 9.26
C ARG A 184 -19.70 6.62 8.05
N THR A 185 -19.70 7.47 7.02
CA THR A 185 -18.92 7.24 5.80
C THR A 185 -17.42 7.24 6.09
N VAL A 186 -16.93 8.25 6.80
CA VAL A 186 -15.51 8.35 7.18
C VAL A 186 -15.11 7.21 8.12
N GLY A 187 -15.95 6.88 9.10
CA GLY A 187 -15.69 5.78 10.04
C GLY A 187 -15.63 4.41 9.37
N GLN A 188 -16.48 4.14 8.37
CA GLN A 188 -16.43 2.88 7.62
C GLN A 188 -15.14 2.73 6.80
N VAL A 189 -14.60 3.84 6.27
CA VAL A 189 -13.28 3.84 5.63
C VAL A 189 -12.17 3.68 6.67
N GLY A 190 -12.33 4.30 7.85
CA GLY A 190 -11.44 4.09 9.00
C GLY A 190 -11.32 2.62 9.38
N HIS A 191 -12.43 1.88 9.46
CA HIS A 191 -12.43 0.43 9.73
C HIS A 191 -11.77 -0.41 8.63
N PHE A 192 -11.89 0.01 7.38
CA PHE A 192 -11.13 -0.60 6.29
C PHE A 192 -9.61 -0.41 6.50
N MET A 193 -9.19 0.77 6.95
CA MET A 193 -7.78 1.05 7.27
C MET A 193 -7.30 0.30 8.52
N ASP A 194 -8.14 0.18 9.56
CA ASP A 194 -7.84 -0.68 10.73
C ASP A 194 -7.59 -2.13 10.30
N TRP A 195 -8.45 -2.64 9.41
CA TRP A 195 -8.26 -3.98 8.84
C TRP A 195 -6.97 -4.07 8.01
N ALA A 196 -6.65 -3.05 7.21
CA ALA A 196 -5.38 -3.02 6.47
C ALA A 196 -4.14 -3.01 7.39
N VAL A 197 -4.23 -2.38 8.57
CA VAL A 197 -3.18 -2.48 9.61
C VAL A 197 -3.10 -3.90 10.17
N TYR A 198 -4.24 -4.51 10.49
CA TYR A 198 -4.30 -5.89 11.00
C TYR A 198 -3.70 -6.91 10.01
N GLU A 199 -3.95 -6.75 8.71
CA GLU A 199 -3.37 -7.58 7.63
C GLU A 199 -1.90 -7.24 7.33
N GLY A 200 -1.27 -6.37 8.13
CA GLY A 200 0.12 -5.99 8.01
C GLY A 200 0.45 -5.18 6.74
N GLN A 201 -0.54 -4.55 6.11
CA GLN A 201 -0.34 -3.70 4.92
C GLN A 201 -0.05 -2.24 5.27
N LEU A 202 -0.42 -1.83 6.49
CA LEU A 202 -0.16 -0.52 7.07
C LEU A 202 0.45 -0.67 8.45
N SER A 203 1.33 0.25 8.83
CA SER A 203 1.85 0.32 10.21
C SER A 203 0.85 0.96 11.17
N GLU A 204 0.14 2.00 10.70
CA GLU A 204 -0.80 2.78 11.49
C GLU A 204 -1.98 3.23 10.63
N ASN A 205 -3.14 3.45 11.27
CA ASN A 205 -4.34 3.93 10.58
C ASN A 205 -4.31 5.46 10.41
N PRO A 206 -4.31 6.00 9.17
CA PRO A 206 -4.30 7.43 8.91
C PRO A 206 -5.62 8.15 9.27
N PHE A 207 -6.71 7.42 9.52
CA PHE A 207 -8.03 7.94 9.85
C PHE A 207 -8.29 8.11 11.35
N THR A 208 -7.45 7.56 12.23
CA THR A 208 -7.68 7.53 13.69
C THR A 208 -7.98 8.92 14.28
N MET A 209 -7.29 9.96 13.81
CA MET A 209 -7.45 11.32 14.30
C MET A 209 -8.33 12.21 13.41
N VAL A 210 -8.96 11.67 12.37
CA VAL A 210 -9.82 12.43 11.47
C VAL A 210 -11.19 12.64 12.12
N ARG A 211 -11.47 13.88 12.51
CA ARG A 211 -12.74 14.27 13.13
C ARG A 211 -13.67 14.89 12.11
N VAL A 212 -14.95 14.55 12.19
CA VAL A 212 -16.01 15.26 11.47
C VAL A 212 -16.50 16.39 12.38
N GLU A 213 -16.22 17.63 11.99
CA GLU A 213 -16.41 18.83 12.80
C GLU A 213 -17.88 19.23 12.99
N VAL A 214 -18.78 18.78 12.11
CA VAL A 214 -20.18 19.21 12.14
C VAL A 214 -20.90 18.61 13.36
N LYS A 215 -21.33 19.48 14.29
CA LYS A 215 -22.28 19.13 15.36
C LYS A 215 -23.71 19.34 14.85
N GLY A 216 -24.32 18.28 14.33
CA GLY A 216 -25.76 18.27 14.05
C GLY A 216 -26.54 17.80 15.26
N LYS A 217 -27.55 18.56 15.72
CA LYS A 217 -28.53 18.02 16.68
C LYS A 217 -29.25 16.84 16.01
N PRO A 218 -29.49 15.72 16.73
CA PRO A 218 -30.36 14.67 16.21
C PRO A 218 -31.73 15.28 15.93
N ARG A 219 -32.22 15.18 14.69
CA ARG A 219 -33.67 15.35 14.45
C ARG A 219 -34.32 14.10 15.02
N SER A 220 -34.90 14.21 16.21
CA SER A 220 -35.83 13.19 16.70
C SER A 220 -37.05 13.23 15.78
N TYR A 221 -37.40 12.09 15.18
CA TYR A 221 -38.73 11.96 14.62
C TYR A 221 -39.72 12.13 15.78
N ALA A 222 -40.68 13.04 15.64
CA ALA A 222 -41.79 13.09 16.56
C ALA A 222 -42.60 11.81 16.39
N ALA A 223 -43.01 11.20 17.50
CA ALA A 223 -44.00 10.12 17.43
C ALA A 223 -45.32 10.71 16.93
N LEU A 224 -46.06 9.94 16.13
CA LEU A 224 -47.42 10.31 15.73
C LEU A 224 -48.31 10.37 16.97
N THR A 225 -49.18 11.37 17.03
CA THR A 225 -50.23 11.47 18.04
C THR A 225 -51.39 10.53 17.72
N ASP A 226 -52.20 10.16 18.71
CA ASP A 226 -53.38 9.31 18.52
C ASP A 226 -54.33 9.86 17.44
N ASP A 227 -54.51 11.18 17.37
CA ASP A 227 -55.35 11.81 16.36
C ASP A 227 -54.76 11.72 14.95
N GLU A 228 -53.43 11.82 14.83
CA GLU A 228 -52.75 11.60 13.55
C GLU A 228 -52.85 10.13 13.13
N VAL A 229 -52.71 9.20 14.06
CA VAL A 229 -52.87 7.76 13.78
C VAL A 229 -54.30 7.45 13.33
N ARG A 230 -55.33 7.98 14.02
CA ARG A 230 -56.74 7.83 13.62
C ARG A 230 -57.00 8.36 12.22
N ARG A 231 -56.46 9.54 11.89
CA ARG A 231 -56.56 10.10 10.53
C ARG A 231 -55.87 9.22 9.49
N LEU A 232 -54.71 8.68 9.83
CA LEU A 232 -53.92 7.82 8.93
C LEU A 232 -54.62 6.50 8.64
N THR A 233 -55.20 5.84 9.65
CA THR A 233 -55.91 4.57 9.48
C THR A 233 -57.25 4.73 8.77
N ALA A 234 -57.93 5.87 8.94
CA ALA A 234 -59.19 6.18 8.24
C ALA A 234 -59.05 6.37 6.72
N VAL A 235 -57.81 6.50 6.19
CA VAL A 235 -57.57 6.54 4.74
C VAL A 235 -57.84 5.18 4.07
N GLU A 236 -57.81 4.08 4.85
CA GLU A 236 -58.08 2.72 4.36
C GLU A 236 -57.30 2.36 3.09
N ASP A 237 -56.00 2.73 3.05
CA ASP A 237 -55.16 2.47 1.88
C ASP A 237 -55.06 0.97 1.59
N GLY A 238 -55.53 0.55 0.40
CA GLY A 238 -55.59 -0.85 0.01
C GLY A 238 -54.23 -1.54 -0.22
N ARG A 239 -53.10 -0.80 -0.21
CA ARG A 239 -51.75 -1.38 -0.38
C ARG A 239 -51.00 -1.49 0.94
N ILE A 240 -51.05 -0.47 1.78
CA ILE A 240 -50.26 -0.41 3.02
C ILE A 240 -51.10 -0.43 4.29
N GLY A 241 -52.42 -0.27 4.21
CA GLY A 241 -53.32 -0.16 5.37
C GLY A 241 -53.24 -1.36 6.30
N ALA A 242 -53.31 -2.59 5.77
CA ALA A 242 -53.19 -3.80 6.58
C ALA A 242 -51.83 -3.89 7.29
N VAL A 243 -50.73 -3.65 6.56
CA VAL A 243 -49.36 -3.67 7.10
C VAL A 243 -49.19 -2.59 8.17
N LEU A 244 -49.71 -1.39 7.94
CA LEU A 244 -49.68 -0.28 8.89
C LEU A 244 -50.41 -0.64 10.18
N THR A 245 -51.63 -1.17 10.08
CA THR A 245 -52.42 -1.61 11.24
C THR A 245 -51.71 -2.71 12.01
N THR A 246 -51.14 -3.72 11.33
CA THR A 246 -50.33 -4.75 11.99
C THR A 246 -49.16 -4.13 12.75
N CYS A 247 -48.38 -3.23 12.13
CA CYS A 247 -47.25 -2.57 12.79
C CYS A 247 -47.68 -1.75 14.01
N LEU A 248 -48.82 -1.04 13.94
CA LEU A 248 -49.36 -0.27 15.06
C LEU A 248 -49.77 -1.14 16.23
N LEU A 249 -50.37 -2.31 15.96
CA LEU A 249 -50.85 -3.24 16.99
C LEU A 249 -49.73 -4.07 17.62
N THR A 250 -48.72 -4.47 16.84
CA THR A 250 -47.66 -5.38 17.31
C THR A 250 -46.38 -4.66 17.72
N GLY A 251 -46.19 -3.41 17.29
CA GLY A 251 -44.93 -2.68 17.44
C GLY A 251 -43.80 -3.20 16.54
N MET A 252 -44.09 -4.10 15.59
CA MET A 252 -43.11 -4.63 14.64
C MET A 252 -42.56 -3.54 13.72
N ARG A 253 -41.32 -3.71 13.26
CA ARG A 253 -40.80 -2.85 12.20
C ARG A 253 -41.49 -3.20 10.89
N ALA A 254 -41.75 -2.21 10.05
CA ALA A 254 -42.40 -2.43 8.75
C ALA A 254 -41.70 -3.51 7.88
N GLY A 255 -40.37 -3.60 7.94
CA GLY A 255 -39.64 -4.65 7.22
C GLY A 255 -39.85 -6.06 7.75
N GLU A 256 -40.14 -6.21 9.04
CA GLU A 256 -40.49 -7.50 9.67
C GLU A 256 -41.94 -7.85 9.33
N ALA A 257 -42.86 -6.88 9.42
CA ALA A 257 -44.27 -7.08 9.11
C ALA A 257 -44.53 -7.48 7.65
N VAL A 258 -43.77 -6.94 6.69
CA VAL A 258 -43.87 -7.31 5.26
C VAL A 258 -43.33 -8.73 5.00
N GLY A 259 -42.47 -9.25 5.88
CA GLY A 259 -41.90 -10.58 5.77
C GLY A 259 -42.70 -11.69 6.44
N LEU A 260 -43.80 -11.35 7.15
CA LEU A 260 -44.64 -12.33 7.84
C LEU A 260 -45.29 -13.29 6.85
N VAL A 261 -45.20 -14.59 7.18
CA VAL A 261 -45.92 -15.65 6.47
C VAL A 261 -47.00 -16.24 7.39
N ARG A 262 -47.91 -17.03 6.81
CA ARG A 262 -49.04 -17.59 7.56
C ARG A 262 -48.56 -18.49 8.71
N GLU A 263 -47.46 -19.20 8.49
CA GLU A 263 -46.87 -20.14 9.43
C GLU A 263 -46.28 -19.45 10.68
N ASP A 264 -46.07 -18.13 10.63
CA ASP A 264 -45.57 -17.35 11.78
C ASP A 264 -46.69 -16.98 12.78
N LEU A 265 -47.97 -17.23 12.43
CA LEU A 265 -49.12 -16.86 13.26
C LEU A 265 -49.61 -18.08 14.06
N VAL A 266 -49.70 -17.93 15.39
CA VAL A 266 -50.18 -18.94 16.34
C VAL A 266 -51.69 -18.82 16.54
#